data_AF-A0A925PG03-F1
#
_entry.id   AF-A0A925PG03-F1
#
_cell.length_a   1.000
_cell.length_b   1.000
_cell.length_c   1.000
_cell.angle_alpha   90.00
_cell.angle_beta   90.00
_cell.angle_gamma   90.00
#
_symmetry.space_group_name_H-M   'P 1'
#
loop_
_entity.id
_entity.type
_entity.pdbx_description
1 polymer ?
#
loop_
_entity_poly.entity_id
_entity_poly.type
_entity_poly.pdbx_seq_one_letter_code
_entity_poly.pdbx_strand_id
1 'polypeptide(L)'
;MDCCENSDSDDFSRELNVEQLEKRAVKLAAFYVSAATAGNAVVVFTMLAMQEILEQLLANPVDNLTSIIQVASSISSLNNSIRVVP
;
A
#
# COMPACT_ATOMS: atom_id res chain seq x y z
N MET A 1 -38.00 30.64 -1.04
CA MET A 1 -36.87 31.56 -0.82
C MET A 1 -36.43 31.33 0.61
N ASP A 2 -35.25 30.80 0.92
CA ASP A 2 -34.01 30.74 0.15
C ASP A 2 -33.25 29.43 0.37
N CYS A 3 -32.56 29.01 -0.69
CA CYS A 3 -31.56 27.95 -0.73
C CYS A 3 -30.31 28.35 0.05
N CYS A 4 -29.61 27.36 0.64
CA CYS A 4 -28.16 27.18 0.46
C CYS A 4 -27.76 25.80 0.98
N GLU A 5 -27.19 25.02 0.07
CA GLU A 5 -26.45 23.78 0.29
C GLU A 5 -25.31 24.01 1.30
N ASN A 6 -25.11 23.07 2.22
CA ASN A 6 -23.79 22.84 2.78
C ASN A 6 -23.44 21.37 2.50
N SER A 7 -22.77 21.21 1.37
CA SER A 7 -21.94 20.06 1.04
C SER A 7 -20.77 20.00 2.01
N ASP A 8 -20.90 19.20 3.06
CA ASP A 8 -19.74 18.65 3.77
C ASP A 8 -19.26 17.43 2.96
N SER A 9 -18.76 17.66 1.74
CA SER A 9 -17.33 17.65 1.42
C SER A 9 -16.60 16.48 2.06
N ASP A 10 -16.52 15.42 1.25
CA ASP A 10 -15.40 14.50 1.13
C ASP A 10 -14.79 14.02 2.45
N ASP A 11 -15.25 12.83 2.84
CA ASP A 11 -14.56 11.87 3.70
C ASP A 11 -13.22 11.45 3.06
N PHE A 12 -12.30 12.41 2.96
CA PHE A 12 -10.95 12.31 2.39
C PHE A 12 -9.96 11.83 3.45
N SER A 13 -10.41 10.97 4.35
CA SER A 13 -9.56 10.28 5.32
C SER A 13 -9.69 8.78 5.10
N ARG A 14 -9.26 8.31 3.92
CA ARG A 14 -8.67 6.97 3.85
C ARG A 14 -7.33 7.04 4.59
N GLU A 15 -7.42 7.15 5.90
CA GLU A 15 -6.34 6.77 6.81
C GLU A 15 -5.83 5.42 6.32
N LEU A 16 -4.51 5.32 6.20
CA LEU A 16 -3.80 4.07 6.02
C LEU A 16 -4.47 3.04 6.93
N ASN A 17 -5.24 2.09 6.39
CA ASN A 17 -6.05 1.21 7.24
C ASN A 17 -5.14 0.14 7.79
N VAL A 18 -4.36 0.53 8.79
CA VAL A 18 -3.36 -0.29 9.48
C VAL A 18 -4.02 -1.59 9.96
N GLU A 19 -5.29 -1.53 10.37
CA GLU A 19 -6.04 -2.71 10.81
C GLU A 19 -6.30 -3.71 9.67
N GLN A 20 -6.60 -3.23 8.45
CA GLN A 20 -6.73 -4.09 7.28
C GLN A 20 -5.39 -4.66 6.82
N LEU A 21 -4.34 -3.83 6.84
CA LEU A 21 -2.97 -4.22 6.54
C LEU A 21 -2.47 -5.30 7.53
N GLU A 22 -2.74 -5.11 8.82
CA GLU A 22 -2.42 -6.05 9.88
C GLU A 22 -3.19 -7.37 9.72
N LYS A 23 -4.50 -7.32 9.44
CA LYS A 23 -5.30 -8.53 9.15
C LYS A 23 -4.74 -9.32 7.97
N ARG A 24 -4.27 -8.64 6.92
CA ARG A 24 -3.62 -9.28 5.76
C ARG A 24 -2.26 -9.89 6.15
N ALA A 25 -1.45 -9.19 6.94
CA ALA A 25 -0.16 -9.66 7.41
C ALA A 25 -0.29 -10.89 8.33
N VAL A 26 -1.23 -10.86 9.29
CA VAL A 26 -1.51 -11.97 10.21
C VAL A 26 -2.00 -13.20 9.43
N LYS A 27 -2.87 -12.99 8.43
CA LYS A 27 -3.33 -14.09 7.57
C LYS A 27 -2.18 -14.70 6.78
N LEU A 28 -1.27 -13.91 6.23
CA LEU A 28 -0.07 -14.44 5.58
C LEU A 28 0.81 -15.18 6.60
N ALA A 29 0.92 -14.69 7.83
CA ALA A 29 1.72 -15.29 8.89
C ALA A 29 1.28 -16.67 9.36
N ALA A 30 -0.03 -16.93 9.31
CA ALA A 30 -0.58 -18.24 9.63
C ALA A 30 -0.17 -19.35 8.64
N PHE A 31 0.40 -19.03 7.46
CA PHE A 31 0.76 -19.99 6.42
C PHE A 31 2.28 -20.21 6.26
N TYR A 32 3.13 -19.68 7.14
CA TYR A 32 4.58 -19.78 6.98
C TYR A 32 5.14 -21.16 7.39
N VAL A 33 5.24 -22.04 6.41
CA VAL A 33 5.91 -23.35 6.54
C VAL A 33 7.44 -23.22 6.52
N SER A 34 7.98 -22.08 6.06
CA SER A 34 9.42 -21.82 5.99
C SER A 34 9.79 -20.34 6.17
N ALA A 35 11.04 -20.05 6.54
CA ALA A 35 11.60 -18.70 6.60
C ALA A 35 11.50 -17.93 5.26
N ALA A 36 11.54 -18.66 4.13
CA ALA A 36 11.36 -18.06 2.81
C ALA A 36 9.92 -17.57 2.59
N THR A 37 8.92 -18.37 3.02
CA THR A 37 7.51 -17.95 2.98
C THR A 37 7.27 -16.73 3.85
N ALA A 38 7.85 -16.70 5.06
CA ALA A 38 7.77 -15.55 5.96
C ALA A 38 8.39 -14.28 5.35
N GLY A 39 9.60 -14.40 4.78
CA GLY A 39 10.28 -13.29 4.10
C GLY A 39 9.49 -12.76 2.91
N ASN A 40 8.97 -13.64 2.05
CA ASN A 40 8.14 -13.24 0.90
C ASN A 40 6.91 -12.45 1.31
N ALA A 41 6.31 -12.80 2.44
CA ALA A 41 5.11 -12.15 2.88
C ALA A 41 5.34 -10.79 3.54
N VAL A 42 6.48 -10.60 4.21
CA VAL A 42 6.94 -9.25 4.60
C VAL A 42 7.13 -8.41 3.34
N VAL A 43 7.77 -8.95 2.31
CA VAL A 43 7.96 -8.27 1.02
C VAL A 43 6.62 -7.87 0.39
N VAL A 44 5.66 -8.80 0.30
CA VAL A 44 4.31 -8.53 -0.24
C VAL A 44 3.58 -7.49 0.60
N PHE A 45 3.65 -7.58 1.92
CA PHE A 45 3.07 -6.58 2.81
C PHE A 45 3.64 -5.18 2.56
N THR A 46 4.96 -5.07 2.47
CA THR A 46 5.62 -3.79 2.17
C THR A 46 5.22 -3.27 0.79
N MET A 47 5.10 -4.13 -0.21
CA MET A 47 4.62 -3.73 -1.54
C MET A 47 3.19 -3.18 -1.49
N LEU A 48 2.28 -3.79 -0.71
CA LEU A 48 0.92 -3.28 -0.54
C LEU A 48 0.90 -1.90 0.13
N ALA A 49 1.67 -1.70 1.19
CA ALA A 49 1.78 -0.40 1.83
C ALA A 49 2.35 0.67 0.87
N MET A 50 3.34 0.30 0.04
CA MET A 50 3.89 1.20 -0.98
C MET A 50 2.90 1.52 -2.10
N GLN A 51 1.98 0.60 -2.45
CA GLN A 51 0.91 0.88 -3.41
C GLN A 51 -0.07 1.92 -2.86
N GLU A 52 -0.42 1.87 -1.57
CA GLU A 52 -1.26 2.89 -0.94
C GLU A 52 -0.56 4.27 -0.93
N ILE A 53 0.76 4.30 -0.66
CA ILE A 53 1.55 5.54 -0.79
C ILE A 53 1.55 6.05 -2.23
N LEU A 54 1.67 5.16 -3.21
CA LEU A 54 1.64 5.53 -4.62
C LEU A 54 0.29 6.16 -4.99
N GLU A 55 -0.83 5.60 -4.52
CA GLU A 55 -2.16 6.17 -4.72
C GLU A 55 -2.28 7.58 -4.15
N GLN A 56 -1.71 7.85 -2.97
CA GLN A 56 -1.69 9.19 -2.37
C GLN A 56 -0.86 10.18 -3.21
N LEU A 57 0.31 9.76 -3.69
CA LEU A 57 1.19 10.61 -4.51
C LEU A 57 0.55 10.98 -5.85
N LEU A 58 -0.30 10.11 -6.41
CA LEU A 58 -1.02 10.33 -7.65
C LEU A 58 -2.09 11.44 -7.55
N ALA A 59 -2.41 11.94 -6.35
CA ALA A 59 -3.26 13.13 -6.19
C ALA A 59 -2.66 14.38 -6.83
N ASN A 60 -1.31 14.48 -6.89
CA ASN A 60 -0.61 15.53 -7.62
C ASN A 60 0.65 14.97 -8.30
N PRO A 61 0.51 14.34 -9.47
CA PRO A 61 1.56 13.54 -10.08
C PRO A 61 2.71 14.36 -10.65
N VAL A 62 2.47 15.64 -11.00
CA VAL A 62 3.51 16.53 -11.53
C VAL A 62 4.48 16.92 -10.42
N ASP A 63 3.95 17.33 -9.27
CA ASP A 63 4.76 17.73 -8.11
C ASP A 63 5.44 16.53 -7.44
N ASN A 64 4.82 15.34 -7.52
CA ASN A 64 5.30 14.11 -6.88
C ASN A 64 6.06 13.17 -7.81
N LEU A 65 6.38 13.57 -9.05
CA LEU A 65 6.94 12.68 -10.08
C LEU A 65 8.18 11.91 -9.59
N THR A 66 9.09 12.58 -8.89
CA THR A 66 10.30 11.96 -8.32
C THR A 66 9.95 10.89 -7.29
N SER A 67 9.04 11.18 -6.37
CA SER A 67 8.60 10.23 -5.33
C SER A 67 7.88 9.03 -5.94
N ILE A 68 7.05 9.26 -6.97
CA ILE A 68 6.36 8.20 -7.72
C ILE A 68 7.37 7.24 -8.34
N ILE A 69 8.41 7.76 -9.01
CA ILE A 69 9.46 6.93 -9.62
C ILE A 69 10.23 6.13 -8.56
N GLN A 70 10.53 6.75 -7.41
CA GLN A 70 11.23 6.07 -6.32
C GLN A 70 10.40 4.93 -5.72
N VAL A 71 9.11 5.17 -5.45
CA VAL A 71 8.19 4.15 -4.93
C VAL A 71 8.02 3.02 -5.93
N ALA A 72 7.78 3.33 -7.21
CA ALA A 72 7.66 2.31 -8.26
C ALA A 72 8.94 1.45 -8.41
N SER A 73 10.11 2.08 -8.33
CA SER A 73 11.40 1.37 -8.38
C SER A 73 11.60 0.46 -7.16
N SER A 74 11.14 0.90 -5.99
CA SER A 74 11.20 0.13 -4.75
C SER A 74 10.27 -1.08 -4.80
N ILE A 75 9.05 -0.91 -5.31
CA ILE A 75 8.10 -2.02 -5.56
C ILE A 75 8.70 -3.03 -6.53
N SER A 76 9.32 -2.59 -7.62
CA SER A 76 9.99 -3.49 -8.57
C SER A 76 11.12 -4.28 -7.91
N SER A 77 11.94 -3.61 -7.09
CA SER A 77 13.03 -4.25 -6.36
C SER A 77 12.54 -5.29 -5.35
N LEU A 78 11.46 -4.96 -4.61
CA LEU A 78 10.80 -5.88 -3.69
C LEU A 78 10.23 -7.09 -4.43
N ASN A 79 9.52 -6.89 -5.54
CA ASN A 79 8.99 -7.98 -6.36
C ASN A 79 10.09 -8.96 -6.80
N ASN A 80 11.24 -8.43 -7.24
CA ASN A 80 12.39 -9.25 -7.66
C ASN A 80 13.06 -9.99 -6.49
N SER A 81 12.78 -9.63 -5.24
CA SER A 81 13.32 -10.29 -4.05
C SER A 81 12.50 -11.50 -3.59
N ILE A 82 11.28 -11.68 -4.12
CA ILE A 82 10.41 -12.81 -3.80
C ILE A 82 11.07 -14.12 -4.27
N ARG A 83 11.18 -15.08 -3.37
CA ARG A 83 11.74 -16.41 -3.66
C ARG A 83 10.62 -17.39 -3.90
N VAL A 84 10.64 -18.11 -5.02
CA VAL A 84 9.69 -19.21 -5.23
C VAL A 84 10.06 -20.33 -4.25
N VAL A 85 9.13 -20.65 -3.35
CA VAL A 85 9.25 -21.79 -2.42
C VAL A 85 8.53 -22.97 -3.08
N PRO A 86 9.18 -24.13 -3.24
CA PRO A 86 8.55 -25.34 -3.79
C PRO A 86 7.37 -25.85 -2.97
#